data_AF-A0A068UGT0-F1
#
_entry.id   AF-A0A068UGT0-F1
#
_cell.length_a   1.000
_cell.length_b   1.000
_cell.length_c   1.000
_cell.angle_alpha   90.00
_cell.angle_beta   90.00
_cell.angle_gamma   90.00
#
_symmetry.space_group_name_H-M   'P 1'
#
loop_
_entity.id
_entity.type
_entity.pdbx_description
1 polymer ?
#
loop_
_entity_poly.entity_id
_entity_poly.type
_entity_poly.pdbx_seq_one_letter_code
_entity_poly.pdbx_strand_id
1 'polypeptide(L)'
;MEGLKLAAAKLVVYLHPSKAKNVADAIHGEISSLLFKFNETFDGVLLAYDTDFPSNLAKILPGVHPYFGVRLETKLLLFHPKPDMVLEGEVVRLSEQSIHVVILGFSAAAIMAEDIREEFKFKAKPGKEVFRSTIHKKHRIKIGTIIRFVVKSFDEEILHVSGSLLPAHTGCVKWLERHLEEWSQSDSTIKKRRANEQNREISEPDKAANDGETFAVNTESPNKKSKRRKKENS
;
A
#
# COMPACT_ATOMS: atom_id res chain seq x y z
N MET A 1 -4.96 -0.43 -7.03
CA MET A 1 -3.59 -0.38 -6.47
C MET A 1 -3.20 1.09 -6.40
N GLU A 2 -2.61 1.55 -5.29
CA GLU A 2 -2.39 2.98 -5.02
C GLU A 2 -1.31 3.63 -5.91
N GLY A 3 -0.32 2.86 -6.36
CA GLY A 3 0.76 3.37 -7.21
C GLY A 3 0.38 3.65 -8.67
N LEU A 4 -0.91 3.74 -9.00
CA LEU A 4 -1.39 4.06 -10.35
C LEU A 4 -2.02 5.46 -10.38
N LYS A 5 -1.59 6.29 -11.33
CA LYS A 5 -2.04 7.67 -11.49
C LYS A 5 -2.49 7.91 -12.91
N LEU A 6 -3.69 8.46 -13.06
CA LEU A 6 -4.16 9.02 -14.33
C LEU A 6 -3.74 10.49 -14.41
N ALA A 7 -3.16 10.89 -15.54
CA ALA A 7 -2.75 12.26 -15.79
C ALA A 7 -3.22 12.73 -17.17
N ALA A 8 -3.68 13.97 -17.28
CA ALA A 8 -3.88 14.61 -18.57
C ALA A 8 -2.64 15.46 -18.90
N ALA A 9 -2.06 15.27 -20.08
CA ALA A 9 -0.86 15.96 -20.51
C ALA A 9 -1.08 16.66 -21.86
N LYS A 10 -0.55 17.89 -21.97
CA LYS A 10 -0.45 18.61 -23.23
C LYS A 10 0.99 18.48 -23.72
N LEU A 11 1.19 17.75 -24.82
CA LEU A 11 2.51 17.40 -25.32
C LEU A 11 2.78 18.05 -26.67
N VAL A 12 4.07 18.20 -26.97
CA VAL A 12 4.55 18.51 -28.31
C VAL A 12 5.45 17.37 -28.75
N VAL A 13 5.07 16.67 -29.82
CA VAL A 13 5.89 15.60 -30.41
C VAL A 13 6.57 16.16 -31.66
N TYR A 14 7.88 16.03 -31.72
CA TYR A 14 8.68 16.48 -32.85
C TYR A 14 8.91 15.33 -33.82
N LEU A 15 8.46 15.49 -35.06
CA LEU A 15 8.55 14.46 -36.09
C LEU A 15 9.41 14.91 -37.26
N HIS A 16 10.17 13.96 -37.82
CA HIS A 16 10.94 14.20 -39.02
C HIS A 16 10.00 14.37 -40.24
N PRO A 17 10.30 15.25 -41.22
CA PRO A 17 9.43 15.51 -42.37
C PRO A 17 9.04 14.27 -43.17
N SER A 18 9.91 13.26 -43.21
CA SER A 18 9.60 11.99 -43.88
C SER A 18 8.40 11.25 -43.28
N LYS A 19 8.00 11.59 -42.05
CA LYS A 19 6.82 11.05 -41.35
C LYS A 19 5.54 11.85 -41.61
N ALA A 20 5.59 12.94 -42.37
CA ALA A 20 4.44 13.81 -42.63
C ALA A 20 3.26 13.11 -43.34
N LYS A 21 3.53 12.03 -44.10
CA LYS A 21 2.48 11.24 -44.76
C LYS A 21 1.62 10.45 -43.76
N ASN A 22 2.20 10.07 -42.61
CA ASN A 22 1.51 9.28 -41.59
C ASN A 22 1.90 9.76 -40.19
N VAL A 23 1.33 10.89 -39.81
CA VAL A 23 1.61 11.59 -38.56
C VAL A 23 1.12 10.80 -37.35
N ALA A 24 -0.06 10.17 -37.43
CA ALA A 24 -0.65 9.42 -36.33
C ALA A 24 0.25 8.26 -35.90
N ASP A 25 0.66 7.41 -36.84
CA ASP A 25 1.55 6.27 -36.54
C ASP A 25 2.91 6.73 -36.03
N ALA A 26 3.42 7.86 -36.54
CA ALA A 26 4.67 8.42 -36.06
C ALA A 26 4.56 8.92 -34.61
N ILE A 27 3.47 9.60 -34.25
CA ILE A 27 3.20 10.00 -32.86
C ILE A 27 3.06 8.78 -31.97
N HIS A 28 2.30 7.77 -32.40
CA HIS A 28 2.18 6.52 -31.64
C HIS A 28 3.55 5.87 -31.45
N GLY A 29 4.41 5.86 -32.46
CA GLY A 29 5.78 5.36 -32.34
C GLY A 29 6.59 6.11 -31.27
N GLU A 30 6.56 7.44 -31.28
CA GLU A 30 7.27 8.27 -30.30
C GLU A 30 6.75 8.06 -28.88
N ILE A 31 5.43 8.13 -28.66
CA ILE A 31 4.86 7.95 -27.30
C ILE A 31 5.05 6.51 -26.83
N SER A 32 4.89 5.51 -27.71
CA SER A 32 5.11 4.10 -27.35
C SER A 32 6.57 3.83 -26.97
N SER A 33 7.53 4.60 -27.49
CA SER A 33 8.93 4.48 -27.11
C SER A 33 9.20 4.86 -25.63
N LEU A 34 8.26 5.58 -25.00
CA LEU A 34 8.29 5.99 -23.59
C LEU A 34 7.62 4.95 -22.66
N LEU A 35 6.94 3.94 -23.21
CA LEU A 35 6.28 2.91 -22.39
C LEU A 35 7.31 2.14 -21.56
N PHE A 36 6.93 1.84 -20.32
CA PHE A 36 7.75 1.13 -19.33
C PHE A 36 9.10 1.81 -19.05
N LYS A 37 9.19 3.12 -19.24
CA LYS A 37 10.33 3.95 -18.84
C LYS A 37 9.87 5.02 -17.88
N PHE A 38 10.70 5.31 -16.89
CA PHE A 38 10.49 6.47 -16.05
C PHE A 38 10.67 7.75 -16.88
N ASN A 39 9.76 8.69 -16.69
CA ASN A 39 9.79 9.97 -17.35
C ASN A 39 9.71 11.08 -16.29
N GLU A 40 10.78 11.87 -16.17
CA GLU A 40 10.87 12.97 -15.20
C GLU A 40 9.78 14.02 -15.39
N THR A 41 9.34 14.26 -16.63
CA THR A 41 8.28 15.25 -16.92
C THR A 41 6.93 14.80 -16.39
N PHE A 42 6.65 13.48 -16.45
CA PHE A 42 5.40 12.92 -15.94
C PHE A 42 5.50 12.52 -14.48
N ASP A 43 6.71 12.49 -13.94
CA ASP A 43 7.02 11.99 -12.60
C ASP A 43 6.41 10.58 -12.46
N GLY A 44 6.89 9.63 -13.26
CA GLY A 44 6.37 8.26 -13.26
C GLY A 44 6.71 7.44 -14.49
N VAL A 45 6.39 6.15 -14.43
CA VAL A 45 6.58 5.20 -15.53
C VAL A 45 5.33 5.16 -16.39
N LEU A 46 5.44 5.44 -17.68
CA LEU A 46 4.30 5.40 -18.59
C LEU A 46 3.87 3.94 -18.86
N LEU A 47 2.64 3.58 -18.50
CA LEU A 47 2.09 2.24 -18.72
C LEU A 47 1.19 2.15 -19.94
N ALA A 48 0.38 3.19 -20.14
CA ALA A 48 -0.54 3.29 -21.25
C ALA A 48 -0.85 4.74 -21.52
N TYR A 49 -1.31 5.02 -22.73
CA TYR A 49 -1.76 6.34 -23.13
C TYR A 49 -2.97 6.23 -24.04
N ASP A 50 -3.79 7.28 -24.02
CA ASP A 50 -4.93 7.47 -24.90
C ASP A 50 -4.83 8.89 -25.44
N THR A 51 -4.60 9.01 -26.75
CA THR A 51 -4.28 10.28 -27.39
C THR A 51 -5.39 10.66 -28.34
N ASP A 52 -5.97 11.84 -28.08
CA ASP A 52 -6.82 12.51 -29.05
C ASP A 52 -5.92 13.33 -29.98
N PHE A 53 -6.26 13.38 -31.27
CA PHE A 53 -5.55 14.19 -32.28
C PHE A 53 -6.38 15.43 -32.62
N PRO A 54 -6.42 16.45 -31.74
CA PRO A 54 -7.35 17.58 -31.90
C PRO A 54 -6.98 18.50 -33.07
N SER A 55 -5.78 18.41 -33.66
CA SER A 55 -5.34 19.37 -34.67
C SER A 55 -4.27 18.84 -35.62
N ASN A 56 -4.45 19.12 -36.92
CA ASN A 56 -3.44 18.93 -37.98
C ASN A 56 -2.39 20.06 -38.01
N LEU A 57 -2.39 20.99 -37.04
CA LEU A 57 -1.46 22.11 -37.01
C LEU A 57 -0.11 21.68 -36.46
N ALA A 58 0.85 21.51 -37.37
CA ALA A 58 2.25 21.32 -37.06
C ALA A 58 3.05 22.62 -37.25
N LYS A 59 3.99 22.90 -36.34
CA LYS A 59 4.92 24.04 -36.48
C LYS A 59 6.29 23.55 -36.93
N ILE A 60 6.79 24.04 -38.05
CA ILE A 60 8.17 23.78 -38.50
C ILE A 60 9.14 24.57 -37.62
N LEU A 61 10.18 23.91 -37.13
CA LEU A 61 11.27 24.56 -36.39
C LEU A 61 12.45 24.89 -37.33
N PRO A 62 12.71 26.17 -37.64
CA PRO A 62 13.89 26.55 -38.42
C PRO A 62 15.17 26.45 -37.57
N GLY A 63 16.25 25.86 -38.13
CA GLY A 63 17.61 25.91 -37.54
C GLY A 63 18.17 24.59 -36.98
N VAL A 64 17.33 23.56 -36.81
CA VAL A 64 17.76 22.16 -36.57
C VAL A 64 17.29 21.36 -37.79
N HIS A 65 17.80 20.13 -38.03
CA HIS A 65 17.21 19.21 -39.02
C HIS A 65 15.69 19.38 -39.00
N PRO A 66 15.00 19.64 -40.12
CA PRO A 66 13.72 20.36 -40.09
C PRO A 66 12.61 19.51 -39.47
N TYR A 67 12.48 19.43 -38.15
CA TYR A 67 11.38 18.75 -37.49
C TYR A 67 10.13 19.63 -37.51
N PHE A 68 8.96 19.00 -37.55
CA PHE A 68 7.70 19.67 -37.29
C PHE A 68 7.13 19.18 -35.95
N GLY A 69 6.71 20.12 -35.11
CA GLY A 69 6.11 19.83 -33.81
C GLY A 69 4.59 19.74 -33.91
N VAL A 70 4.01 18.63 -33.44
CA VAL A 70 2.56 18.41 -33.34
C VAL A 70 2.13 18.54 -31.89
N ARG A 71 1.12 19.39 -31.63
CA ARG A 71 0.52 19.55 -30.30
C ARG A 71 -0.60 18.54 -30.11
N LEU A 72 -0.60 17.86 -28.98
CA LEU A 72 -1.61 16.86 -28.64
C LEU A 72 -2.00 16.92 -27.17
N GLU A 73 -3.23 16.51 -26.89
CA GLU A 73 -3.72 16.28 -25.53
C GLU A 73 -3.89 14.78 -25.35
N THR A 74 -3.31 14.23 -24.29
CA THR A 74 -3.29 12.79 -24.05
C THR A 74 -3.58 12.47 -22.60
N LYS A 75 -4.28 11.36 -22.37
CA LYS A 75 -4.48 10.77 -21.05
C LYS A 75 -3.41 9.70 -20.87
N LEU A 76 -2.64 9.82 -19.81
CA LEU A 76 -1.55 8.92 -19.47
C LEU A 76 -1.96 8.10 -18.24
N LEU A 77 -1.71 6.80 -18.29
CA LEU A 77 -1.70 5.92 -17.14
C LEU A 77 -0.25 5.74 -16.69
N LEU A 78 0.06 6.22 -15.49
CA LEU A 78 1.40 6.22 -14.92
C LEU A 78 1.47 5.24 -13.75
N PHE A 79 2.56 4.49 -13.66
CA PHE A 79 3.00 3.86 -12.42
C PHE A 79 3.91 4.82 -11.67
N HIS A 80 3.46 5.23 -10.50
CA HIS A 80 4.08 6.27 -9.69
C HIS A 80 4.02 5.89 -8.21
N PRO A 81 4.87 4.93 -7.78
CA PRO A 81 4.91 4.49 -6.40
C PRO A 81 5.58 5.54 -5.52
N LYS A 82 4.88 6.01 -4.49
CA LYS A 82 5.45 6.88 -3.44
C LYS A 82 5.69 6.09 -2.16
N PRO A 83 6.60 6.53 -1.28
CA PRO A 83 6.68 6.03 0.09
C PRO A 83 5.30 5.99 0.75
N ASP A 84 5.11 4.98 1.61
CA ASP A 84 3.88 4.70 2.37
C ASP A 84 2.68 4.22 1.55
N MET A 85 2.77 4.17 0.21
CA MET A 85 1.74 3.56 -0.62
C MET A 85 1.71 2.04 -0.50
N VAL A 86 0.52 1.47 -0.63
CA VAL A 86 0.31 0.02 -0.61
C VAL A 86 0.28 -0.54 -2.03
N LEU A 87 1.20 -1.46 -2.30
CA LEU A 87 1.28 -2.18 -3.57
C LEU A 87 1.03 -3.68 -3.38
N GLU A 88 0.64 -4.33 -4.47
CA GLU A 88 0.49 -5.77 -4.54
C GLU A 88 1.34 -6.32 -5.68
N GLY A 89 1.96 -7.47 -5.47
CA GLY A 89 2.77 -8.13 -6.49
C GLY A 89 2.97 -9.60 -6.21
N GLU A 90 3.43 -10.32 -7.22
CA GLU A 90 3.66 -11.76 -7.18
C GLU A 90 5.08 -12.07 -6.69
N VAL A 91 5.19 -12.95 -5.70
CA VAL A 91 6.48 -13.42 -5.20
C VAL A 91 7.14 -14.32 -6.24
N VAL A 92 8.29 -13.90 -6.76
CA VAL A 92 9.06 -14.65 -7.75
C VAL A 92 10.24 -15.39 -7.16
N ARG A 93 10.80 -14.89 -6.05
CA ARG A 93 11.95 -15.51 -5.38
C ARG A 93 11.90 -15.24 -3.88
N LEU A 94 12.35 -16.23 -3.11
CA LEU A 94 12.47 -16.16 -1.66
C LEU A 94 13.90 -16.51 -1.24
N SER A 95 14.40 -15.79 -0.25
CA SER A 95 15.61 -16.14 0.48
C SER A 95 15.37 -15.95 1.97
N GLU A 96 16.33 -16.34 2.80
CA GLU A 96 16.25 -16.06 4.24
C GLU A 96 16.31 -14.55 4.53
N GLN A 97 16.99 -13.79 3.67
CA GLN A 97 17.27 -12.37 3.85
C GLN A 97 16.31 -11.45 3.08
N SER A 98 15.51 -11.99 2.16
CA SER A 98 14.70 -11.18 1.25
C SER A 98 13.52 -11.91 0.63
N ILE A 99 12.50 -11.14 0.29
CA ILE A 99 11.38 -11.54 -0.58
C ILE A 99 11.45 -10.68 -1.84
N HIS A 100 11.54 -11.33 -3.00
CA HIS A 100 11.52 -10.65 -4.29
C HIS A 100 10.16 -10.81 -4.96
N VAL A 101 9.65 -9.70 -5.47
CA VAL A 101 8.27 -9.56 -5.97
C VAL A 101 8.30 -8.90 -7.34
N VAL A 102 7.36 -9.26 -8.21
CA VAL A 102 7.10 -8.55 -9.47
C VAL A 102 5.74 -7.86 -9.37
N ILE A 103 5.73 -6.56 -9.68
CA ILE A 103 4.56 -5.68 -9.69
C ILE A 103 4.15 -5.45 -11.14
N LEU A 104 2.88 -5.72 -11.45
CA LEU A 104 2.27 -5.51 -12.78
C LEU A 104 3.05 -6.14 -13.96
N GLY A 105 3.94 -7.10 -13.68
CA GLY A 105 4.73 -7.82 -14.69
C GLY A 105 5.99 -7.11 -15.19
N PHE A 106 6.27 -5.86 -14.78
CA PHE A 106 7.42 -5.09 -15.31
C PHE A 106 8.35 -4.53 -14.23
N SER A 107 7.83 -4.14 -13.06
CA SER A 107 8.62 -3.57 -11.98
C SER A 107 8.96 -4.63 -10.95
N ALA A 108 10.20 -4.64 -10.47
CA ALA A 108 10.66 -5.54 -9.43
C ALA A 108 10.54 -4.86 -8.06
N ALA A 109 10.39 -5.65 -7.00
CA ALA A 109 10.52 -5.18 -5.64
C ALA A 109 11.30 -6.16 -4.78
N ALA A 110 11.99 -5.62 -3.77
CA ALA A 110 12.64 -6.40 -2.74
C ALA A 110 12.19 -5.93 -1.36
N ILE A 111 11.90 -6.88 -0.50
CA ILE A 111 11.57 -6.68 0.91
C ILE A 111 12.64 -7.40 1.69
N MET A 112 13.48 -6.62 2.38
CA MET A 112 14.63 -7.15 3.14
C MET A 112 14.18 -7.68 4.50
N ALA A 113 14.97 -8.55 5.12
CA ALA A 113 14.61 -9.23 6.38
C ALA A 113 14.25 -8.28 7.53
N GLU A 114 14.94 -7.15 7.62
CA GLU A 114 14.66 -6.05 8.55
C GLU A 114 13.28 -5.40 8.35
N ASP A 115 12.74 -5.50 7.13
CA ASP A 115 11.43 -4.99 6.75
C ASP A 115 10.35 -6.09 6.76
N ILE A 116 10.63 -7.26 7.34
CA ILE A 116 9.69 -8.36 7.52
C ILE A 116 9.35 -8.48 9.01
N ARG A 117 8.06 -8.62 9.35
CA ARG A 117 7.64 -8.85 10.75
C ARG A 117 8.29 -10.10 11.31
N GLU A 118 8.79 -10.02 12.55
CA GLU A 118 9.51 -11.11 13.23
C GLU A 118 8.70 -12.41 13.37
N GLU A 119 7.36 -12.31 13.32
CA GLU A 119 6.43 -13.44 13.31
C GLU A 119 6.63 -14.35 12.09
N PHE A 120 7.09 -13.81 10.96
CA PHE A 120 7.38 -14.61 9.78
C PHE A 120 8.74 -15.27 9.93
N LYS A 121 8.73 -16.60 10.07
CA LYS A 121 9.95 -17.40 10.06
C LYS A 121 10.14 -18.03 8.69
N PHE A 122 11.34 -17.84 8.14
CA PHE A 122 11.77 -18.51 6.92
C PHE A 122 11.96 -20.00 7.18
N LYS A 123 11.49 -20.83 6.25
CA LYS A 123 11.74 -22.27 6.24
C LYS A 123 12.20 -22.68 4.85
N ALA A 124 13.46 -23.09 4.75
CA ALA A 124 14.02 -23.69 3.55
C ALA A 124 13.89 -25.22 3.62
N LYS A 125 13.16 -25.77 2.67
CA LYS A 125 13.37 -27.14 2.17
C LYS A 125 13.60 -27.00 0.67
N PRO A 126 14.42 -27.86 0.03
CA PRO A 126 14.69 -27.75 -1.41
C PRO A 126 13.38 -27.62 -2.21
N GLY A 127 13.20 -26.50 -2.91
CA GLY A 127 12.01 -26.20 -3.75
C GLY A 127 10.71 -25.91 -2.98
N LYS A 128 10.79 -25.67 -1.67
CA LYS A 128 9.64 -25.36 -0.80
C LYS A 128 9.98 -24.23 0.18
N GLU A 129 10.71 -23.22 -0.30
CA GLU A 129 10.98 -21.99 0.43
C GLU A 129 9.67 -21.30 0.81
N VAL A 130 9.52 -20.97 2.09
CA VAL A 130 8.29 -20.37 2.59
C VAL A 130 8.55 -19.52 3.83
N PHE A 131 7.98 -18.32 3.87
CA PHE A 131 7.79 -17.58 5.11
C PHE A 131 6.46 -17.97 5.73
N ARG A 132 6.47 -18.37 7.00
CA ARG A 132 5.27 -18.75 7.74
C ARG A 132 5.16 -17.91 9.00
N SER A 133 4.00 -17.29 9.22
CA SER A 133 3.70 -16.62 10.49
C SER A 133 3.62 -17.64 11.63
N THR A 134 4.29 -17.36 12.74
CA THR A 134 4.24 -18.13 13.98
C THR A 134 2.91 -17.94 14.71
N ILE A 135 2.31 -16.74 14.59
CA ILE A 135 1.02 -16.37 15.16
C ILE A 135 -0.11 -17.00 14.34
N HIS A 136 -0.08 -16.80 13.03
CA HIS A 136 -1.12 -17.29 12.11
C HIS A 136 -0.57 -18.38 11.19
N LYS A 137 -0.69 -19.65 11.60
CA LYS A 137 -0.14 -20.81 10.85
C LYS A 137 -0.60 -20.91 9.38
N LYS A 138 -1.76 -20.32 9.04
CA LYS A 138 -2.31 -20.26 7.68
C LYS A 138 -1.75 -19.09 6.84
N HIS A 139 -1.14 -18.09 7.47
CA HIS A 139 -0.50 -16.97 6.77
C HIS A 139 0.89 -17.41 6.28
N ARG A 140 0.96 -17.67 4.98
CA ARG A 140 2.15 -18.21 4.32
C ARG A 140 2.45 -17.41 3.06
N ILE A 141 3.72 -17.05 2.90
CA ILE A 141 4.25 -16.41 1.70
C ILE A 141 5.17 -17.42 1.03
N LYS A 142 4.84 -17.80 -0.20
CA LYS A 142 5.58 -18.77 -1.03
C LYS A 142 5.74 -18.17 -2.43
N ILE A 143 6.62 -18.76 -3.24
CA ILE A 143 6.71 -18.39 -4.66
C ILE A 143 5.33 -18.57 -5.33
N GLY A 144 4.93 -17.60 -6.16
CA GLY A 144 3.65 -17.53 -6.86
C GLY A 144 2.48 -17.02 -6.00
N THR A 145 2.70 -16.58 -4.76
CA THR A 145 1.65 -15.87 -4.01
C THR A 145 1.70 -14.37 -4.26
N ILE A 146 0.53 -13.76 -4.39
CA ILE A 146 0.39 -12.31 -4.35
C ILE A 146 0.51 -11.83 -2.91
N ILE A 147 1.39 -10.88 -2.68
CA ILE A 147 1.55 -10.21 -1.39
C ILE A 147 1.26 -8.72 -1.52
N ARG A 148 0.71 -8.16 -0.46
CA ARG A 148 0.52 -6.73 -0.24
C ARG A 148 1.65 -6.21 0.64
N PHE A 149 2.28 -5.11 0.27
CA PHE A 149 3.39 -4.50 1.01
C PHE A 149 3.34 -2.98 0.88
N VAL A 150 4.03 -2.29 1.78
CA VAL A 150 4.16 -0.83 1.76
C VAL A 150 5.46 -0.44 1.07
N VAL A 151 5.43 0.61 0.25
CA VAL A 151 6.60 1.17 -0.42
C VAL A 151 7.46 1.94 0.58
N LYS A 152 8.77 1.68 0.60
CA LYS A 152 9.77 2.49 1.30
C LYS A 152 10.43 3.50 0.36
N SER A 153 10.83 3.03 -0.82
CA SER A 153 11.45 3.85 -1.84
C SER A 153 11.27 3.22 -3.23
N PHE A 154 11.49 4.02 -4.26
CA PHE A 154 11.45 3.59 -5.66
C PHE A 154 12.73 4.08 -6.35
N ASP A 155 13.40 3.15 -7.03
CA ASP A 155 14.53 3.43 -7.90
C ASP A 155 14.00 3.58 -9.34
N GLU A 156 14.12 4.80 -9.85
CA GLU A 156 13.59 5.22 -11.15
C GLU A 156 14.40 4.69 -12.33
N GLU A 157 15.68 4.36 -12.13
CA GLU A 157 16.57 3.90 -13.21
C GLU A 157 16.33 2.43 -13.53
N ILE A 158 16.24 1.59 -12.48
CA ILE A 158 16.04 0.14 -12.62
C ILE A 158 14.59 -0.30 -12.36
N LEU A 159 13.69 0.66 -12.12
CA LEU A 159 12.26 0.43 -11.85
C LEU A 159 12.05 -0.54 -10.68
N HIS A 160 12.83 -0.36 -9.62
CA HIS A 160 12.87 -1.27 -8.49
C HIS A 160 12.31 -0.63 -7.22
N VAL A 161 11.35 -1.30 -6.58
CA VAL A 161 10.72 -0.84 -5.34
C VAL A 161 11.39 -1.49 -4.13
N SER A 162 11.79 -0.69 -3.15
CA SER A 162 12.08 -1.19 -1.80
C SER A 162 10.77 -1.24 -1.02
N GLY A 163 10.43 -2.40 -0.47
CA GLY A 163 9.14 -2.63 0.19
C GLY A 163 9.27 -3.04 1.66
N SER A 164 8.16 -2.95 2.39
CA SER A 164 8.04 -3.36 3.79
C SER A 164 6.78 -4.18 4.05
N LEU A 165 6.96 -5.23 4.85
CA LEU A 165 5.89 -6.01 5.45
C LEU A 165 5.71 -5.69 6.95
N LEU A 166 6.35 -4.67 7.51
CA LEU A 166 6.19 -4.33 8.93
C LEU A 166 4.74 -3.97 9.31
N PRO A 167 3.99 -3.18 8.53
CA PRO A 167 2.62 -2.81 8.90
C PRO A 167 1.68 -4.03 8.88
N ALA A 168 0.84 -4.21 9.91
CA ALA A 168 0.08 -5.44 10.08
C ALA A 168 -0.97 -5.75 8.97
N HIS A 169 -1.34 -4.77 8.15
CA HIS A 169 -2.22 -4.95 6.98
C HIS A 169 -1.49 -5.49 5.73
N THR A 170 -0.21 -5.87 5.84
CA THR A 170 0.62 -6.39 4.75
C THR A 170 0.87 -7.91 4.87
N GLY A 171 1.28 -8.55 3.78
CA GLY A 171 1.54 -9.98 3.67
C GLY A 171 0.72 -10.64 2.57
N CYS A 172 0.50 -11.96 2.66
CA CYS A 172 -0.29 -12.71 1.66
C CYS A 172 -1.73 -12.18 1.52
N VAL A 173 -2.10 -11.69 0.33
CA VAL A 173 -3.40 -11.06 0.04
C VAL A 173 -4.56 -12.02 0.35
N LYS A 174 -4.47 -13.27 -0.11
CA LYS A 174 -5.49 -14.30 0.12
C LYS A 174 -5.77 -14.55 1.62
N TRP A 175 -4.78 -14.33 2.48
CA TRP A 175 -4.97 -14.46 3.92
C TRP A 175 -5.59 -13.18 4.49
N LEU A 176 -5.08 -12.01 4.10
CA LEU A 176 -5.57 -10.70 4.56
C LEU A 176 -7.06 -10.51 4.25
N GLU A 177 -7.50 -10.83 3.04
CA GLU A 177 -8.91 -10.69 2.63
C GLU A 177 -9.85 -11.54 3.48
N ARG A 178 -9.40 -12.72 3.92
CA ARG A 178 -10.21 -13.63 4.76
C ARG A 178 -10.30 -13.18 6.22
N HIS A 179 -9.43 -12.29 6.67
CA HIS A 179 -9.36 -11.82 8.05
C HIS A 179 -9.61 -10.30 8.14
N LEU A 180 -10.17 -9.70 7.08
CA LEU A 180 -10.51 -8.27 7.03
C LEU A 180 -11.63 -7.93 8.03
N GLU A 181 -12.54 -8.87 8.30
CA GLU A 181 -13.66 -8.70 9.23
C GLU A 181 -13.21 -8.61 10.69
N GLU A 182 -12.18 -9.36 11.10
CA GLU A 182 -11.61 -9.30 12.47
C GLU A 182 -10.91 -7.96 12.73
N TRP A 183 -10.33 -7.33 11.71
CA TRP A 183 -9.65 -6.03 11.83
C TRP A 183 -10.63 -4.87 12.07
N SER A 184 -11.79 -4.89 11.41
CA SER A 184 -12.81 -3.85 11.61
C SER A 184 -13.28 -3.75 13.08
N GLN A 185 -13.21 -4.87 13.80
CA GLN A 185 -13.59 -4.95 15.22
C GLN A 185 -12.47 -4.48 16.15
N SER A 186 -11.19 -4.73 15.82
CA SER A 186 -10.05 -4.28 16.63
C SER A 186 -9.84 -2.76 16.57
N ASP A 187 -10.03 -2.13 15.42
CA ASP A 187 -9.99 -0.65 15.30
C ASP A 187 -11.13 0.01 16.08
N SER A 188 -12.31 -0.61 16.12
CA SER A 188 -13.44 -0.13 16.92
C SER A 188 -13.15 -0.21 18.43
N THR A 189 -12.41 -1.22 18.89
CA THR A 189 -12.05 -1.38 20.31
C THR A 189 -10.92 -0.45 20.73
N ILE A 190 -9.97 -0.14 19.83
CA ILE A 190 -8.92 0.87 20.08
C ILE A 190 -9.55 2.27 20.16
N LYS A 191 -10.47 2.63 19.26
CA LYS A 191 -11.24 3.89 19.36
C LYS A 191 -12.08 3.97 20.62
N LYS A 192 -12.72 2.86 21.04
CA LYS A 192 -13.55 2.81 22.24
C LYS A 192 -12.72 2.90 23.53
N ARG A 193 -11.49 2.37 23.54
CA ARG A 193 -10.55 2.53 24.68
C ARG A 193 -10.03 3.97 24.80
N ARG A 194 -9.63 4.61 23.70
CA ARG A 194 -9.21 6.03 23.70
C ARG A 194 -10.35 6.98 24.11
N ALA A 195 -11.59 6.71 23.67
CA ALA A 195 -12.75 7.47 24.10
C ALA A 195 -13.06 7.32 25.60
N ASN A 196 -12.78 6.14 26.19
CA ASN A 196 -13.04 5.88 27.61
C ASN A 196 -11.95 6.45 28.54
N GLU A 197 -10.72 6.60 28.05
CA GLU A 197 -9.64 7.30 28.77
C GLU A 197 -9.89 8.81 28.77
N GLN A 198 -10.30 9.39 27.63
CA GLN A 198 -10.61 10.82 27.54
C GLN A 198 -11.84 11.23 28.35
N ASN A 199 -12.79 10.32 28.58
CA ASN A 199 -13.99 10.57 29.40
C ASN A 199 -13.74 10.44 30.91
N ARG A 200 -12.57 9.93 31.33
CA ARG A 200 -12.18 9.86 32.75
C ARG A 200 -11.41 11.09 33.23
N GLU A 201 -10.83 11.86 32.32
CA GLU A 201 -10.11 13.11 32.64
C GLU A 201 -11.04 14.35 32.71
N ILE A 202 -12.32 14.23 32.33
CA ILE A 202 -13.27 15.35 32.31
C ILE A 202 -14.20 15.36 33.55
N SER A 203 -14.09 14.37 34.44
CA SER A 203 -14.91 14.29 35.67
C SER A 203 -14.11 14.53 36.96
N GLU A 204 -13.49 15.70 37.09
CA GLU A 204 -13.22 16.29 38.40
C GLU A 204 -13.79 17.71 38.43
N PRO A 205 -14.91 17.96 39.14
CA PRO A 205 -15.26 19.31 39.52
C PRO A 205 -14.77 19.62 40.94
N ASP A 206 -14.01 20.70 41.03
CA ASP A 206 -13.70 21.46 42.24
C ASP A 206 -14.91 21.61 43.17
N LYS A 207 -14.71 21.36 44.47
CA LYS A 207 -15.61 21.84 45.53
C LYS A 207 -14.81 22.54 46.62
N ALA A 208 -14.91 23.86 46.64
CA ALA A 208 -14.53 24.71 47.74
C ALA A 208 -15.68 24.86 48.76
N ALA A 209 -15.29 24.79 50.04
CA ALA A 209 -15.83 25.44 51.24
C ALA A 209 -17.20 25.04 51.85
N ASN A 210 -17.06 24.45 53.06
CA ASN A 210 -17.74 24.74 54.34
C ASN A 210 -19.24 24.49 54.54
N ASP A 211 -19.58 23.56 55.44
CA ASP A 211 -20.01 23.86 56.82
C ASP A 211 -20.26 22.56 57.62
N GLY A 212 -20.08 22.64 58.94
CA GLY A 212 -19.92 21.52 59.86
C GLY A 212 -21.19 20.97 60.53
N GLU A 213 -20.94 19.86 61.27
CA GLU A 213 -21.74 19.25 62.35
C GLU A 213 -23.15 18.72 61.96
N THR A 214 -23.62 17.50 62.25
CA THR A 214 -23.37 16.56 63.36
C THR A 214 -24.16 15.23 63.18
N PHE A 215 -23.73 14.19 63.94
CA PHE A 215 -24.44 13.01 64.50
C PHE A 215 -24.99 11.83 63.64
N ALA A 216 -24.27 10.71 63.79
CA ALA A 216 -24.65 9.29 64.06
C ALA A 216 -26.09 8.77 63.83
N VAL A 217 -26.20 7.52 63.32
CA VAL A 217 -26.63 6.31 64.09
C VAL A 217 -26.65 5.05 63.19
N ASN A 218 -26.20 3.94 63.79
CA ASN A 218 -26.15 2.54 63.32
C ASN A 218 -27.45 2.01 62.69
N THR A 219 -27.37 1.00 61.81
CA THR A 219 -27.71 -0.41 62.15
C THR A 219 -27.50 -1.40 61.00
N GLU A 220 -26.82 -2.49 61.33
CA GLU A 220 -27.12 -3.90 61.01
C GLU A 220 -27.22 -4.38 59.55
N SER A 221 -26.32 -5.32 59.25
CA SER A 221 -26.52 -6.36 58.24
C SER A 221 -27.03 -7.64 58.92
N PRO A 222 -27.81 -8.46 58.19
CA PRO A 222 -27.57 -9.91 58.24
C PRO A 222 -27.56 -10.52 56.82
N ASN A 223 -26.49 -11.21 56.41
CA ASN A 223 -26.10 -12.59 56.72
C ASN A 223 -26.69 -13.65 55.74
N LYS A 224 -25.76 -14.37 55.08
CA LYS A 224 -25.73 -15.83 54.82
C LYS A 224 -26.77 -16.51 53.90
N LYS A 225 -26.26 -17.14 52.82
CA LYS A 225 -25.90 -18.60 52.71
C LYS A 225 -25.36 -18.87 51.27
N SER A 226 -24.13 -19.34 51.01
CA SER A 226 -23.53 -20.69 51.19
C SER A 226 -24.35 -21.80 50.50
N LYS A 227 -23.86 -22.72 49.64
CA LYS A 227 -22.56 -23.42 49.54
C LYS A 227 -22.55 -24.38 48.31
N ARG A 228 -21.37 -24.58 47.70
CA ARG A 228 -20.65 -25.86 47.34
C ARG A 228 -21.46 -27.08 46.79
N ARG A 229 -21.00 -27.96 45.88
CA ARG A 229 -19.65 -28.51 45.56
C ARG A 229 -19.74 -29.52 44.37
N LYS A 230 -18.73 -29.50 43.48
CA LYS A 230 -17.86 -30.59 42.92
C LYS A 230 -18.30 -32.08 42.88
N LYS A 231 -18.09 -32.74 41.72
CA LYS A 231 -17.57 -34.11 41.40
C LYS A 231 -17.70 -34.30 39.87
N GLU A 232 -16.74 -34.67 39.01
CA GLU A 232 -15.66 -35.67 38.96
C GLU A 232 -16.10 -37.15 38.90
N ASN A 233 -15.81 -37.74 37.73
CA ASN A 233 -15.69 -39.15 37.30
C ASN A 233 -16.92 -40.06 37.08
N SER A 234 -17.12 -40.43 35.82
CA SER A 234 -17.04 -41.83 35.34
C SER A 234 -16.52 -41.84 33.90
#